data_AF-A0A3B0VQ21-F1
#
_entry.id   AF-A0A3B0VQ21-F1
#
_cell.length_a   1.000
_cell.length_b   1.000
_cell.length_c   1.000
_cell.angle_alpha   90.00
_cell.angle_beta   90.00
_cell.angle_gamma   90.00
#
_symmetry.space_group_name_H-M   'P 1'
#
loop_
_entity.id
_entity.type
_entity.pdbx_description
1 polymer ?
#
loop_
_entity_poly.entity_id
_entity_poly.type
_entity_poly.pdbx_seq_one_letter_code
_entity_poly.pdbx_strand_id
1 'polypeptide(L)'
;MYKLSVLILIASISGIFSLVASADSSNTFNRMLKPQAPANLPPAEDGLHDPESPGTHMLQPPKEAFAGLVKAKWGNRVDWIKSINTKKISPRHNASDAAPKPIIMNLNIVRQVKGSMPDVVFPHDRHTLLLACSNCHTGIFIPQKGANQMSMAAIMLGESCGKCHGAVAFPITTSTCKLCHSKPKAKNAVLKRSVAGN
;
A
#
# COMPACT_ATOMS: atom_id res chain seq x y z
N MET A 1 -26.60 -21.15 69.74
CA MET A 1 -25.84 -20.05 69.12
C MET A 1 -24.41 -20.50 68.91
N TYR A 2 -24.03 -21.00 67.72
CA TYR A 2 -22.65 -21.05 67.23
C TYR A 2 -22.73 -21.15 65.70
N LYS A 3 -22.27 -20.10 65.01
CA LYS A 3 -22.30 -19.95 63.55
C LYS A 3 -21.22 -20.84 62.93
N LEU A 4 -21.61 -21.75 62.04
CA LEU A 4 -20.72 -22.51 61.18
C LEU A 4 -20.36 -21.65 59.97
N SER A 5 -19.12 -21.15 59.93
CA SER A 5 -18.58 -20.35 58.83
C SER A 5 -18.27 -21.25 57.63
N VAL A 6 -19.04 -21.12 56.56
CA VAL A 6 -18.75 -21.75 55.26
C VAL A 6 -17.89 -20.77 54.45
N LEU A 7 -16.59 -21.07 54.33
CA LEU A 7 -15.70 -20.38 53.39
C LEU A 7 -16.02 -20.85 51.96
N ILE A 8 -16.57 -19.96 51.15
CA ILE A 8 -16.73 -20.16 49.70
C ILE A 8 -15.42 -19.75 49.03
N LEU A 9 -14.71 -20.73 48.45
CA LEU A 9 -13.50 -20.53 47.67
C LEU A 9 -13.88 -19.92 46.31
N ILE A 10 -13.68 -18.62 46.12
CA ILE A 10 -13.90 -17.94 44.84
C ILE A 10 -12.65 -18.16 43.98
N ALA A 11 -12.68 -19.18 43.13
CA ALA A 11 -11.67 -19.37 42.08
C ALA A 11 -11.83 -18.27 41.02
N SER A 12 -11.01 -17.23 41.14
CA SER A 12 -10.97 -16.12 40.19
C SER A 12 -10.27 -16.60 38.92
N ILE A 13 -11.06 -16.90 37.88
CA ILE A 13 -10.57 -17.22 36.54
C ILE A 13 -9.98 -15.93 35.95
N SER A 14 -8.67 -15.77 36.07
CA SER A 14 -7.92 -14.73 35.38
C SER A 14 -7.97 -15.00 33.88
N GLY A 15 -8.93 -14.38 33.20
CA GLY A 15 -9.02 -14.34 31.75
C GLY A 15 -7.78 -13.65 31.16
N ILE A 16 -6.94 -14.42 30.49
CA ILE A 16 -5.80 -13.91 29.73
C ILE A 16 -6.37 -13.18 28.51
N PHE A 17 -6.48 -11.85 28.61
CA PHE A 17 -6.65 -10.98 27.45
C PHE A 17 -5.37 -11.06 26.61
N SER A 18 -5.39 -11.82 25.52
CA SER A 18 -4.33 -11.76 24.52
C SER A 18 -4.36 -10.40 23.83
N LEU A 19 -3.50 -9.49 24.30
CA LEU A 19 -3.09 -8.29 23.57
C LEU A 19 -2.47 -8.75 22.24
N VAL A 20 -3.19 -8.52 21.13
CA VAL A 20 -2.61 -8.61 19.80
C VAL A 20 -1.64 -7.44 19.65
N ALA A 21 -0.35 -7.69 19.87
CA ALA A 21 0.70 -6.74 19.61
C ALA A 21 0.75 -6.45 18.10
N SER A 22 0.45 -5.21 17.72
CA SER A 22 0.74 -4.69 16.38
C SER A 22 2.25 -4.54 16.23
N ALA A 23 2.87 -5.35 15.38
CA ALA A 23 4.27 -5.21 15.01
C ALA A 23 4.42 -4.03 14.02
N ASP A 24 4.57 -2.82 14.56
CA ASP A 24 4.94 -1.60 13.81
C ASP A 24 6.15 -0.93 14.51
N SER A 25 7.21 -1.71 14.74
CA SER A 25 8.54 -1.15 15.02
C SER A 25 9.60 -2.12 14.53
N SER A 26 10.32 -1.74 13.48
CA SER A 26 11.54 -2.43 13.09
C SER A 26 12.57 -2.30 14.22
N ASN A 27 12.87 -3.42 14.90
CA ASN A 27 14.05 -3.68 15.74
C ASN A 27 14.60 -2.51 16.58
N THR A 28 13.78 -1.94 17.47
CA THR A 28 14.25 -0.97 18.48
C THR A 28 15.26 -1.54 19.48
N PHE A 29 15.36 -2.87 19.59
CA PHE A 29 16.31 -3.56 20.47
C PHE A 29 17.73 -3.66 19.89
N ASN A 30 17.88 -3.58 18.57
CA ASN A 30 19.19 -3.64 17.95
C ASN A 30 19.78 -2.23 17.85
N ARG A 31 20.40 -1.77 18.93
CA ARG A 31 21.04 -0.45 19.04
C ARG A 31 22.17 -0.23 18.01
N MET A 32 22.62 -1.27 17.32
CA MET A 32 23.61 -1.21 16.25
C MET A 32 23.00 -0.85 14.88
N LEU A 33 21.69 -1.01 14.70
CA LEU A 33 21.02 -0.56 13.48
C LEU A 33 20.80 0.94 13.56
N LYS A 34 21.34 1.66 12.56
CA LYS A 34 21.03 3.10 12.41
C LYS A 34 19.52 3.27 12.29
N PRO A 35 18.91 4.21 13.04
CA PRO A 35 17.51 4.55 12.86
C PRO A 35 17.25 4.90 11.39
N GLN A 36 16.11 4.47 10.85
CA GLN A 36 15.70 4.90 9.52
C GLN A 36 15.56 6.42 9.51
N ALA A 37 16.11 7.06 8.48
CA ALA A 37 15.99 8.49 8.29
C ALA A 37 14.50 8.91 8.28
N PRO A 38 14.16 10.10 8.79
CA PRO A 38 12.80 10.61 8.71
C PRO A 38 12.30 10.61 7.27
N ALA A 39 11.03 10.26 7.06
CA ALA A 39 10.44 10.34 5.73
C ALA A 39 10.40 11.80 5.23
N ASN A 40 10.53 11.99 3.91
CA ASN A 40 10.34 13.28 3.24
C ASN A 40 11.27 14.39 3.75
N LEU A 41 12.58 14.11 3.88
CA LEU A 41 13.55 15.14 4.20
C LEU A 41 13.61 16.20 3.09
N PRO A 42 14.00 17.44 3.40
CA PRO A 42 14.32 18.45 2.40
C PRO A 42 15.39 17.93 1.43
N PRO A 43 15.41 18.35 0.15
CA PRO A 43 16.39 17.89 -0.83
C PRO A 43 17.84 18.05 -0.39
N ALA A 44 18.17 19.14 0.31
CA ALA A 44 19.53 19.37 0.83
C ALA A 44 19.96 18.37 1.94
N GLU A 45 19.01 17.64 2.54
CA GLU A 45 19.26 16.73 3.67
C GLU A 45 18.90 15.28 3.38
N ASP A 46 18.39 14.97 2.17
CA ASP A 46 17.85 13.66 1.85
C ASP A 46 18.91 12.60 1.49
N GLY A 47 20.17 13.03 1.31
CA GLY A 47 21.29 12.17 0.92
C GLY A 47 21.22 11.66 -0.52
N LEU A 48 20.30 12.19 -1.34
CA LEU A 48 20.12 11.90 -2.76
C LEU A 48 20.57 13.07 -3.63
N HIS A 49 20.36 14.30 -3.18
CA HIS A 49 20.78 15.52 -3.90
C HIS A 49 22.11 16.07 -3.37
N ASP A 50 22.83 16.79 -4.22
CA ASP A 50 24.05 17.51 -3.85
C ASP A 50 23.70 18.72 -2.96
N PRO A 51 24.08 18.74 -1.67
CA PRO A 51 23.74 19.82 -0.76
C PRO A 51 24.44 21.15 -1.09
N GLU A 52 25.58 21.11 -1.78
CA GLU A 52 26.36 22.30 -2.13
C GLU A 52 25.81 22.99 -3.39
N SER A 53 24.96 22.29 -4.15
CA SER A 53 24.35 22.84 -5.35
C SER A 53 23.30 23.90 -4.99
N PRO A 54 23.40 25.14 -5.53
CA PRO A 54 22.39 26.17 -5.33
C PRO A 54 21.00 25.72 -5.78
N GLY A 55 20.92 24.83 -6.78
CA GLY A 55 19.67 24.29 -7.30
C GLY A 55 18.91 23.43 -6.30
N THR A 56 19.60 22.74 -5.40
CA THR A 56 18.98 21.87 -4.40
C THR A 56 18.13 22.66 -3.41
N HIS A 57 18.57 23.86 -3.05
CA HIS A 57 17.85 24.76 -2.14
C HIS A 57 16.66 25.47 -2.79
N MET A 58 16.57 25.46 -4.12
CA MET A 58 15.41 26.00 -4.84
C MET A 58 14.24 25.01 -4.91
N LEU A 59 14.49 23.72 -4.64
CA LEU A 59 13.45 22.68 -4.68
C LEU A 59 12.56 22.75 -3.44
N GLN A 60 11.25 22.66 -3.65
CA GLN A 60 10.30 22.67 -2.54
C GLN A 60 10.48 21.43 -1.64
N PRO A 61 10.59 21.59 -0.31
CA PRO A 61 10.65 20.47 0.62
C PRO A 61 9.37 19.61 0.55
N PRO A 62 9.47 18.26 0.45
CA PRO A 62 8.29 17.43 0.28
C PRO A 62 7.30 17.50 1.45
N LYS A 63 7.78 17.73 2.69
CA LYS A 63 6.91 17.93 3.86
C LYS A 63 6.00 19.15 3.71
N GLU A 64 6.48 20.22 3.09
CA GLU A 64 5.70 21.42 2.80
C GLU A 64 4.65 21.11 1.73
N ALA A 65 5.06 20.51 0.62
CA ALA A 65 4.17 20.10 -0.46
C ALA A 65 3.04 19.17 0.02
N PHE A 66 3.31 18.31 1.00
CA PHE A 66 2.36 17.32 1.50
C PHE A 66 1.53 17.76 2.70
N ALA A 67 1.74 18.98 3.23
CA ALA A 67 1.13 19.41 4.50
C ALA A 67 -0.40 19.33 4.51
N GLY A 68 -1.06 19.66 3.39
CA GLY A 68 -2.52 19.63 3.25
C GLY A 68 -3.13 18.30 2.81
N LEU A 69 -2.29 17.28 2.56
CA LEU A 69 -2.72 16.01 1.96
C LEU A 69 -3.13 14.98 3.01
N VAL A 70 -3.94 14.01 2.57
CA VAL A 70 -4.37 12.92 3.44
C VAL A 70 -3.21 11.98 3.70
N LYS A 71 -2.98 11.66 4.98
CA LYS A 71 -1.85 10.82 5.41
C LYS A 71 -2.09 9.35 5.10
N ALA A 72 -1.02 8.64 4.72
CA ALA A 72 -0.98 7.19 4.56
C ALA A 72 0.07 6.55 5.49
N LYS A 73 -0.06 5.25 5.74
CA LYS A 73 0.91 4.46 6.53
C LYS A 73 2.09 3.95 5.70
N TRP A 74 2.04 4.08 4.37
CA TRP A 74 3.01 3.52 3.43
C TRP A 74 3.65 4.60 2.57
N GLY A 75 4.73 4.26 1.86
CA GLY A 75 5.42 5.12 0.89
C GLY A 75 5.83 6.47 1.48
N ASN A 76 5.59 7.54 0.72
CA ASN A 76 5.85 8.93 1.11
C ASN A 76 4.87 9.48 2.17
N ARG A 77 4.08 8.62 2.83
CA ARG A 77 3.08 9.00 3.84
C ARG A 77 1.90 9.82 3.31
N VAL A 78 1.62 9.76 2.01
CA VAL A 78 0.47 10.41 1.36
C VAL A 78 -0.47 9.37 0.75
N ASP A 79 -1.76 9.50 1.02
CA ASP A 79 -2.83 8.80 0.31
C ASP A 79 -3.29 9.69 -0.86
N TRP A 80 -2.66 9.49 -2.02
CA TRP A 80 -2.90 10.28 -3.22
C TRP A 80 -4.34 10.17 -3.71
N ILE A 81 -4.89 8.95 -3.75
CA ILE A 81 -6.26 8.70 -4.20
C ILE A 81 -7.25 9.38 -3.27
N LYS A 82 -7.10 9.22 -1.95
CA LYS A 82 -8.01 9.85 -1.00
C LYS A 82 -7.88 11.38 -1.05
N SER A 83 -6.69 11.91 -1.28
CA SER A 83 -6.46 13.35 -1.43
C SER A 83 -7.17 13.92 -2.67
N ILE A 84 -7.16 13.20 -3.80
CA ILE A 84 -7.93 13.57 -5.00
C ILE A 84 -9.44 13.51 -4.71
N ASN A 85 -9.92 12.40 -4.14
CA ASN A 85 -11.35 12.20 -3.86
C ASN A 85 -11.91 13.23 -2.87
N THR A 86 -11.07 13.71 -1.95
CA THR A 86 -11.41 14.77 -0.98
C THR A 86 -11.08 16.18 -1.48
N LYS A 87 -10.74 16.32 -2.77
CA LYS A 87 -10.42 17.58 -3.45
C LYS A 87 -9.29 18.39 -2.79
N LYS A 88 -8.38 17.72 -2.08
CA LYS A 88 -7.17 18.35 -1.52
C LYS A 88 -6.13 18.66 -2.59
N ILE A 89 -6.20 17.97 -3.74
CA ILE A 89 -5.42 18.25 -4.94
C ILE A 89 -6.32 18.19 -6.17
N SER A 90 -6.00 19.01 -7.16
CA SER A 90 -6.62 19.02 -8.48
C SER A 90 -5.54 18.89 -9.55
N PRO A 91 -5.16 17.65 -9.91
CA PRO A 91 -4.11 17.42 -10.90
C PRO A 91 -4.46 18.03 -12.24
N ARG A 92 -3.46 18.63 -12.90
CA ARG A 92 -3.56 19.03 -14.30
C ARG A 92 -3.42 17.79 -15.18
N HIS A 93 -4.18 17.74 -16.28
CA HIS A 93 -4.21 16.58 -17.19
C HIS A 93 -3.27 16.72 -18.38
N ASN A 94 -2.89 17.95 -18.71
CA ASN A 94 -1.76 18.23 -19.58
C ASN A 94 -1.12 19.57 -19.17
N ALA A 95 -0.07 19.98 -19.89
CA ALA A 95 0.66 21.21 -19.59
C ALA A 95 -0.16 22.49 -19.82
N SER A 96 -1.23 22.42 -20.63
CA SER A 96 -2.18 23.49 -20.88
C SER A 96 -3.42 23.35 -19.98
N ASP A 97 -3.92 24.48 -19.48
CA ASP A 97 -5.11 24.46 -18.62
C ASP A 97 -6.41 24.19 -19.40
N ALA A 98 -6.37 24.17 -20.74
CA ALA A 98 -7.53 23.91 -21.62
C ALA A 98 -7.75 22.42 -21.96
N ALA A 99 -7.04 21.50 -21.28
CA ALA A 99 -7.09 20.08 -21.53
C ALA A 99 -8.51 19.45 -21.42
N PRO A 100 -8.84 18.43 -22.24
CA PRO A 100 -9.99 17.58 -21.96
C PRO A 100 -9.83 16.87 -20.62
N LYS A 101 -10.95 16.66 -19.93
CA LYS A 101 -11.05 15.94 -18.66
C LYS A 101 -10.48 14.51 -18.79
N PRO A 102 -9.96 13.93 -17.69
CA PRO A 102 -9.42 12.57 -17.72
C PRO A 102 -10.49 11.59 -18.15
N ILE A 103 -10.10 10.63 -18.99
CA ILE A 103 -10.96 9.50 -19.31
C ILE A 103 -10.85 8.52 -18.15
N ILE A 104 -11.78 8.64 -17.19
CA ILE A 104 -11.84 7.73 -16.05
C ILE A 104 -12.50 6.42 -16.49
N MET A 105 -11.77 5.33 -16.41
CA MET A 105 -12.28 4.01 -16.77
C MET A 105 -12.73 3.23 -15.54
N ASN A 106 -14.03 3.04 -15.38
CA ASN A 106 -14.59 2.24 -14.28
C ASN A 106 -14.61 0.74 -14.65
N LEU A 107 -13.42 0.11 -14.67
CA LEU A 107 -13.26 -1.31 -14.93
C LEU A 107 -12.29 -1.95 -13.93
N ASN A 108 -12.76 -2.96 -13.21
CA ASN A 108 -11.93 -3.75 -12.31
C ASN A 108 -11.47 -5.04 -13.00
N ILE A 109 -10.15 -5.23 -13.10
CA ILE A 109 -9.57 -6.49 -13.55
C ILE A 109 -9.28 -7.34 -12.31
N VAL A 110 -9.79 -8.58 -12.32
CA VAL A 110 -9.54 -9.54 -11.25
C VAL A 110 -8.58 -10.60 -11.75
N ARG A 111 -7.44 -10.75 -11.06
CA ARG A 111 -6.50 -11.84 -11.27
C ARG A 111 -6.61 -12.86 -10.15
N GLN A 112 -6.99 -14.07 -10.54
CA GLN A 112 -6.99 -15.21 -9.62
C GLN A 112 -5.56 -15.59 -9.27
N VAL A 113 -5.29 -15.74 -7.99
CA VAL A 113 -3.97 -16.16 -7.51
C VAL A 113 -4.00 -17.63 -7.07
N LYS A 114 -2.94 -18.37 -7.39
CA LYS A 114 -2.82 -19.79 -7.01
C LYS A 114 -2.56 -19.99 -5.51
N GLY A 115 -2.02 -18.97 -4.83
CA GLY A 115 -1.71 -18.99 -3.40
C GLY A 115 -2.93 -18.95 -2.48
N SER A 116 -2.72 -18.93 -1.15
CA SER A 116 -3.79 -18.80 -0.14
C SER A 116 -4.36 -17.38 -0.03
N MET A 117 -3.59 -16.40 -0.50
CA MET A 117 -3.98 -14.98 -0.49
C MET A 117 -5.25 -14.74 -1.33
N PRO A 118 -6.08 -13.74 -0.97
CA PRO A 118 -7.20 -13.30 -1.78
C PRO A 118 -6.80 -12.99 -3.23
N ASP A 119 -7.76 -13.02 -4.14
CA ASP A 119 -7.53 -12.64 -5.53
C ASP A 119 -7.23 -11.14 -5.64
N VAL A 120 -6.41 -10.80 -6.63
CA VAL A 120 -5.94 -9.43 -6.84
C VAL A 120 -6.97 -8.65 -7.64
N VAL A 121 -7.27 -7.43 -7.21
CA VAL A 121 -8.11 -6.48 -7.94
C VAL A 121 -7.25 -5.33 -8.43
N PHE A 122 -7.29 -5.08 -9.73
CA PHE A 122 -6.72 -3.89 -10.35
C PHE A 122 -7.85 -2.96 -10.80
N PRO A 123 -8.03 -1.82 -10.12
CA PRO A 123 -9.08 -0.85 -10.45
C PRO A 123 -8.54 0.22 -11.43
N HIS A 124 -9.09 0.29 -12.64
CA HIS A 124 -8.63 1.27 -13.65
C HIS A 124 -8.95 2.71 -13.25
N ASP A 125 -10.04 2.96 -12.53
CA ASP A 125 -10.48 4.30 -12.12
C ASP A 125 -9.37 4.99 -11.31
N ARG A 126 -8.80 4.31 -10.32
CA ARG A 126 -7.72 4.82 -9.47
C ARG A 126 -6.46 5.20 -10.25
N HIS A 127 -6.19 4.51 -11.35
CA HIS A 127 -5.00 4.74 -12.17
C HIS A 127 -5.26 5.82 -13.23
N THR A 128 -6.42 5.77 -13.87
CA THR A 128 -6.85 6.73 -14.91
C THR A 128 -7.21 8.12 -14.39
N LEU A 129 -7.28 8.28 -13.07
CA LEU A 129 -7.33 9.61 -12.42
C LEU A 129 -6.05 10.44 -12.62
N LEU A 130 -4.89 9.78 -12.77
CA LEU A 130 -3.59 10.44 -12.87
C LEU A 130 -2.81 10.07 -14.13
N LEU A 131 -3.12 8.93 -14.73
CA LEU A 131 -2.35 8.34 -15.82
C LEU A 131 -3.21 8.16 -17.08
N ALA A 132 -2.58 8.31 -18.24
CA ALA A 132 -3.18 8.01 -19.52
C ALA A 132 -3.05 6.52 -19.87
N CYS A 133 -3.86 6.06 -20.82
CA CYS A 133 -3.83 4.66 -21.29
C CYS A 133 -2.44 4.24 -21.79
N SER A 134 -1.73 5.15 -22.46
CA SER A 134 -0.39 4.93 -23.01
C SER A 134 0.70 4.73 -21.96
N ASN A 135 0.48 5.16 -20.71
CA ASN A 135 1.43 4.87 -19.63
C ASN A 135 1.52 3.37 -19.31
N CYS A 136 0.46 2.62 -19.62
CA CYS A 136 0.37 1.19 -19.32
C CYS A 136 0.33 0.32 -20.58
N HIS A 137 -0.39 0.76 -21.61
CA HIS A 137 -0.66 -0.04 -22.81
C HIS A 137 0.07 0.50 -24.05
N THR A 138 0.61 -0.36 -24.91
CA THR A 138 0.79 -1.82 -24.74
C THR A 138 2.08 -2.19 -23.99
N GLY A 139 2.85 -1.19 -23.55
CA GLY A 139 4.22 -1.37 -23.06
C GLY A 139 4.35 -2.24 -21.81
N ILE A 140 3.55 -1.97 -20.76
CA ILE A 140 3.59 -2.74 -19.51
C ILE A 140 2.60 -3.89 -19.56
N PHE A 141 1.41 -3.63 -20.11
CA PHE A 141 0.33 -4.62 -20.19
C PHE A 141 -0.25 -4.68 -21.59
N ILE A 142 -0.59 -5.87 -22.04
CA ILE A 142 -1.44 -6.11 -23.19
C ILE A 142 -2.90 -5.88 -22.74
N PRO A 143 -3.72 -5.09 -23.45
CA PRO A 143 -5.12 -4.80 -23.10
C PRO A 143 -6.05 -6.00 -23.38
N GLN A 144 -5.66 -7.19 -22.93
CA GLN A 144 -6.38 -8.44 -23.10
C GLN A 144 -6.35 -9.24 -21.79
N LYS A 145 -7.51 -9.68 -21.35
CA LYS A 145 -7.65 -10.49 -20.14
C LYS A 145 -6.89 -11.81 -20.31
N GLY A 146 -6.03 -12.12 -19.34
CA GLY A 146 -5.26 -13.36 -19.33
C GLY A 146 -3.99 -13.36 -20.18
N ALA A 147 -3.76 -12.35 -21.02
CA ALA A 147 -2.56 -12.27 -21.86
C ALA A 147 -1.29 -11.91 -21.07
N ASN A 148 -1.43 -11.28 -19.91
CA ASN A 148 -0.31 -10.81 -19.10
C ASN A 148 0.07 -11.87 -18.04
N GLN A 149 1.24 -12.48 -18.22
CA GLN A 149 1.84 -13.36 -17.22
C GLN A 149 2.69 -12.52 -16.27
N MET A 150 2.43 -12.67 -14.97
CA MET A 150 3.13 -11.93 -13.92
C MET A 150 3.25 -12.78 -12.67
N SER A 151 4.36 -12.60 -11.96
CA SER A 151 4.67 -13.22 -10.67
C SER A 151 5.02 -12.14 -9.65
N MET A 152 4.90 -12.46 -8.36
CA MET A 152 5.34 -11.52 -7.32
C MET A 152 6.86 -11.28 -7.37
N ALA A 153 7.64 -12.28 -7.79
CA ALA A 153 9.07 -12.10 -8.00
C ALA A 153 9.35 -11.02 -9.06
N ALA A 154 8.77 -11.16 -10.26
CA ALA A 154 8.87 -10.17 -11.34
C ALA A 154 8.44 -8.76 -10.87
N ILE A 155 7.35 -8.69 -10.10
CA ILE A 155 6.87 -7.43 -9.53
C ILE A 155 7.89 -6.81 -8.57
N MET A 156 8.55 -7.60 -7.71
CA MET A 156 9.60 -7.09 -6.83
C MET A 156 10.87 -6.66 -7.58
N LEU A 157 11.09 -7.22 -8.78
CA LEU A 157 12.16 -6.84 -9.70
C LEU A 157 11.81 -5.61 -10.58
N GLY A 158 10.66 -4.96 -10.36
CA GLY A 158 10.27 -3.74 -11.08
C GLY A 158 9.47 -3.97 -12.37
N GLU A 159 8.97 -5.18 -12.60
CA GLU A 159 8.13 -5.51 -13.75
C GLU A 159 6.63 -5.41 -13.41
N SER A 160 5.77 -5.31 -14.44
CA SER A 160 4.31 -5.23 -14.26
C SER A 160 3.91 -4.12 -13.26
N CYS A 161 3.26 -4.48 -12.14
CA CYS A 161 2.89 -3.54 -11.08
C CYS A 161 4.11 -2.85 -10.44
N GLY A 162 5.25 -3.54 -10.39
CA GLY A 162 6.51 -3.06 -9.83
C GLY A 162 7.13 -1.91 -10.60
N LYS A 163 6.72 -1.68 -11.85
CA LYS A 163 7.19 -0.53 -12.64
C LYS A 163 6.86 0.80 -11.95
N CYS A 164 5.79 0.82 -11.16
CA CYS A 164 5.37 1.99 -10.41
C CYS A 164 5.37 1.75 -8.89
N HIS A 165 4.84 0.62 -8.40
CA HIS A 165 4.74 0.34 -6.97
C HIS A 165 6.11 0.00 -6.37
N GLY A 166 6.67 0.91 -5.57
CA GLY A 166 8.04 0.84 -5.06
C GLY A 166 8.97 1.90 -5.66
N ALA A 167 8.59 2.52 -6.78
CA ALA A 167 9.33 3.62 -7.40
C ALA A 167 8.57 4.95 -7.22
N VAL A 168 7.38 5.07 -7.80
CA VAL A 168 6.56 6.30 -7.81
C VAL A 168 5.24 6.16 -7.06
N ALA A 169 4.86 4.92 -6.70
CA ALA A 169 3.68 4.60 -5.93
C ALA A 169 4.07 3.83 -4.66
N PHE A 170 3.08 3.51 -3.81
CA PHE A 170 3.34 2.84 -2.54
C PHE A 170 4.18 1.56 -2.73
N PRO A 171 5.12 1.30 -1.81
CA PRO A 171 6.01 0.16 -1.92
C PRO A 171 5.27 -1.14 -1.63
N ILE A 172 5.72 -2.21 -2.26
CA ILE A 172 5.17 -3.55 -2.07
C ILE A 172 5.86 -4.19 -0.87
N THR A 173 5.22 -4.03 0.28
CA THR A 173 5.66 -4.60 1.57
C THR A 173 4.58 -5.49 2.16
N THR A 174 4.94 -6.27 3.19
CA THR A 174 4.01 -7.14 3.93
C THR A 174 2.76 -6.41 4.45
N SER A 175 2.88 -5.12 4.81
CA SER A 175 1.76 -4.31 5.29
C SER A 175 0.83 -3.83 4.19
N THR A 176 1.25 -3.86 2.93
CA THR A 176 0.49 -3.37 1.76
C THR A 176 -0.17 -4.46 0.93
N CYS A 177 0.07 -5.75 1.22
CA CYS A 177 -0.47 -6.88 0.46
C CYS A 177 -2.00 -6.78 0.26
N LYS A 178 -2.73 -6.36 1.29
CA LYS A 178 -4.20 -6.26 1.30
C LYS A 178 -4.75 -5.16 0.37
N LEU A 179 -3.91 -4.21 -0.04
CA LEU A 179 -4.31 -3.15 -0.98
C LEU A 179 -4.60 -3.73 -2.37
N CYS A 180 -3.84 -4.76 -2.78
CA CYS A 180 -4.04 -5.45 -4.05
C CYS A 180 -4.88 -6.72 -3.88
N HIS A 181 -4.58 -7.53 -2.86
CA HIS A 181 -5.27 -8.79 -2.54
C HIS A 181 -6.56 -8.52 -1.75
N SER A 182 -7.56 -7.95 -2.43
CA SER A 182 -8.79 -7.44 -1.80
C SER A 182 -10.04 -8.25 -2.12
N LYS A 183 -10.01 -9.15 -3.12
CA LYS A 183 -11.18 -9.97 -3.45
C LYS A 183 -11.09 -11.35 -2.80
N PRO A 184 -12.00 -11.70 -1.86
CA PRO A 184 -12.02 -13.03 -1.27
C PRO A 184 -12.15 -14.12 -2.33
N LYS A 185 -11.52 -15.27 -2.08
CA LYS A 185 -11.70 -16.44 -2.96
C LYS A 185 -13.13 -16.96 -2.87
N ALA A 186 -13.62 -17.50 -3.98
CA ALA A 186 -14.88 -18.23 -3.97
C ALA A 186 -14.79 -19.41 -2.99
N LYS A 187 -15.82 -19.61 -2.15
CA LYS A 187 -15.86 -20.65 -1.09
C LYS A 187 -15.52 -22.04 -1.64
N ASN A 188 -15.96 -22.36 -2.86
CA ASN A 188 -15.74 -23.65 -3.52
C ASN A 188 -14.28 -23.87 -3.97
N ALA A 189 -13.50 -22.80 -4.18
CA ALA A 189 -12.09 -22.91 -4.54
C ALA A 189 -11.20 -23.23 -3.32
N VAL A 190 -11.64 -22.82 -2.12
CA VAL A 190 -10.97 -23.15 -0.85
C VAL A 190 -11.19 -24.62 -0.50
N LEU A 191 -12.43 -25.11 -0.64
CA LEU A 191 -12.80 -26.51 -0.35
C LEU A 191 -12.14 -27.53 -1.29
N LYS A 192 -11.99 -27.22 -2.58
CA LYS A 192 -11.29 -28.12 -3.51
C LYS A 192 -9.80 -28.29 -3.18
N ARG A 193 -9.19 -27.28 -2.58
CA ARG A 193 -7.74 -27.29 -2.27
C ARG A 193 -7.42 -27.97 -0.95
N SER A 194 -8.34 -27.94 0.02
CA SER A 194 -8.22 -28.74 1.26
C SER A 194 -8.37 -30.24 1.01
N VAL A 195 -9.08 -30.64 -0.06
CA VAL A 195 -9.28 -32.05 -0.41
C VAL A 195 -8.16 -32.60 -1.29
N ALA A 196 -7.49 -31.76 -2.10
CA ALA A 196 -6.41 -32.17 -3.00
C ALA A 196 -4.99 -32.13 -2.37
N GLY A 197 -4.90 -31.94 -1.05
CA GLY A 197 -3.65 -31.77 -0.31
C GLY A 197 -3.33 -32.87 0.70
N ASN A 198 -3.95 -34.06 0.56
CA ASN A 198 -3.58 -35.30 1.26
C ASN A 198 -3.07 -36.32 0.24
#